data_AF-A0A417D2Z6-F1
#
_entry.id   AF-A0A417D2Z6-F1
#
_cell.length_a   1.000
_cell.length_b   1.000
_cell.length_c   1.000
_cell.angle_alpha   90.00
_cell.angle_beta   90.00
_cell.angle_gamma   90.00
#
_symmetry.space_group_name_H-M   'P 1'
#
loop_
_entity.id
_entity.type
_entity.pdbx_description
1 polymer ?
#
loop_
_entity_poly.entity_id
_entity_poly.type
_entity_poly.pdbx_seq_one_letter_code
_entity_poly.pdbx_strand_id
1 'polypeptide(L)'
;MKNVPYEQRNIHNIMYNAGVFPNDKETIDEFCKIYTGALKDADGVFSWGCKGECSLIKKYASPNVVLLNNAVNNILFYNDVWTTALEGKKVLVIHPFVDTIKKQYEKRDKLFENSKLPTFESLECVRAIQSNAGENEVIEFSSYFDALESMKAEILKKDFQVALIAAGAYGLPLAAYIKGLGKQAIHMASNMQILFGIRGKRWDNWPAWAAHFNEYWVYPSENETPNGKKTVEGGSYWR
;
A
#
# COMPACT_ATOMS: atom_id res chain seq x y z
N MET A 1 25.21 -10.17 -11.47
CA MET A 1 25.36 -9.71 -10.07
C MET A 1 26.33 -10.67 -9.39
N LYS A 2 27.21 -10.23 -8.49
CA LYS A 2 28.02 -11.17 -7.70
C LYS A 2 27.05 -12.06 -6.89
N ASN A 3 27.27 -13.37 -6.87
CA ASN A 3 26.50 -14.34 -6.06
C ASN A 3 26.78 -14.10 -4.57
N VAL A 4 26.20 -13.04 -4.01
CA VAL A 4 26.22 -12.77 -2.58
C VAL A 4 24.94 -13.38 -2.01
N PRO A 5 25.02 -14.35 -1.07
CA PRO A 5 23.84 -14.92 -0.47
C PRO A 5 23.06 -13.88 0.33
N TYR A 6 21.72 -13.97 0.31
CA TYR A 6 20.88 -13.12 1.14
C TYR A 6 21.06 -13.46 2.62
N GLU A 7 21.09 -12.45 3.48
CA GLU A 7 21.08 -12.65 4.93
C GLU A 7 19.78 -13.34 5.36
N GLN A 8 19.88 -14.27 6.31
CA GLN A 8 18.73 -15.02 6.84
C GLN A 8 17.60 -14.11 7.34
N ARG A 9 17.95 -12.96 7.92
CA ARG A 9 16.97 -11.94 8.33
C ARG A 9 16.18 -11.37 7.15
N ASN A 10 16.82 -11.14 6.01
CA ASN A 10 16.14 -10.60 4.82
C ASN A 10 15.24 -11.64 4.19
N ILE A 11 15.69 -12.91 4.13
CA ILE A 11 14.89 -14.06 3.71
C ILE A 11 13.65 -14.20 4.60
N HIS A 12 13.79 -14.08 5.93
CA HIS A 12 12.64 -14.11 6.83
C HIS A 12 11.69 -12.93 6.59
N ASN A 13 12.20 -11.70 6.56
CA ASN A 13 11.38 -10.49 6.46
C ASN A 13 10.64 -10.37 5.13
N ILE A 14 11.24 -10.80 4.01
CA ILE A 14 10.63 -10.65 2.70
C ILE A 14 9.36 -11.53 2.57
N MET A 15 9.36 -12.72 3.19
CA MET A 15 8.17 -13.55 3.27
C MET A 15 7.19 -13.04 4.32
N TYR A 16 7.62 -12.94 5.59
CA TYR A 16 6.68 -12.69 6.69
C TYR A 16 6.16 -11.25 6.75
N ASN A 17 6.97 -10.24 6.41
CA ASN A 17 6.51 -8.85 6.44
C ASN A 17 5.97 -8.42 5.08
N ALA A 18 6.71 -8.70 4.00
CA ALA A 18 6.38 -8.18 2.67
C ALA A 18 5.40 -9.08 1.90
N GLY A 19 5.32 -10.38 2.23
CA GLY A 19 4.42 -11.32 1.55
C GLY A 19 4.97 -11.84 0.22
N VAL A 20 6.29 -11.93 0.07
CA VAL A 20 6.93 -12.54 -1.11
C VAL A 20 7.20 -14.01 -0.83
N PHE A 21 6.60 -14.89 -1.63
CA PHE A 21 6.65 -16.33 -1.47
C PHE A 21 6.66 -17.02 -2.84
N PRO A 22 7.19 -18.26 -2.96
CA PRO A 22 7.92 -19.03 -1.94
C PRO A 22 9.26 -18.40 -1.51
N ASN A 23 9.79 -18.83 -0.36
CA ASN A 23 10.96 -18.19 0.27
C ASN A 23 12.29 -18.80 -0.19
N ASP A 24 12.51 -18.79 -1.49
CA ASP A 24 13.73 -19.24 -2.16
C ASP A 24 14.44 -18.09 -2.89
N LYS A 25 15.69 -18.33 -3.28
CA LYS A 25 16.54 -17.31 -3.88
C LYS A 25 16.00 -16.85 -5.23
N GLU A 26 15.48 -17.78 -6.02
CA GLU A 26 14.97 -17.53 -7.37
C GLU A 26 13.77 -16.57 -7.33
N THR A 27 12.85 -16.78 -6.38
CA THR A 27 11.71 -15.91 -6.14
C THR A 27 12.13 -14.52 -5.68
N ILE A 28 13.10 -14.44 -4.77
CA ILE A 28 13.62 -13.15 -4.29
C ILE A 28 14.32 -12.37 -5.42
N ASP A 29 15.15 -13.06 -6.22
CA ASP A 29 15.85 -12.46 -7.36
C ASP A 29 14.85 -11.90 -8.37
N GLU A 30 13.79 -12.65 -8.69
CA GLU A 30 12.76 -12.22 -9.63
C GLU A 30 11.90 -11.08 -9.07
N PHE A 31 11.51 -11.15 -7.79
CA PHE A 31 10.88 -10.03 -7.09
C PHE A 31 11.72 -8.75 -7.19
N CYS A 32 13.03 -8.83 -6.94
CA CYS A 32 13.93 -7.69 -7.06
C CYS A 32 13.93 -7.11 -8.49
N LYS A 33 13.88 -7.94 -9.53
CA LYS A 33 13.79 -7.46 -10.92
C LYS A 33 12.47 -6.75 -11.19
N ILE A 34 11.34 -7.33 -10.77
CA ILE A 34 10.02 -6.73 -10.94
C ILE A 34 9.94 -5.39 -10.21
N TYR A 35 10.35 -5.35 -8.94
CA TYR A 35 10.23 -4.16 -8.10
C TYR A 35 11.13 -3.02 -8.59
N THR A 36 12.38 -3.32 -8.95
CA THR A 36 13.29 -2.31 -9.52
C THR A 36 12.94 -1.94 -10.95
N GLY A 37 12.28 -2.83 -11.71
CA GLY A 37 11.68 -2.53 -13.00
C GLY A 37 10.56 -1.51 -12.87
N ALA A 38 9.59 -1.78 -11.97
CA ALA A 38 8.47 -0.87 -11.70
C ALA A 38 8.91 0.51 -11.19
N LEU A 39 10.04 0.59 -10.47
CA LEU A 39 10.60 1.86 -10.02
C LEU A 39 11.04 2.77 -11.19
N LYS A 40 11.40 2.21 -12.35
CA LYS A 40 11.76 3.00 -13.55
C LYS A 40 10.59 3.84 -14.06
N ASP A 41 9.38 3.34 -13.86
CA ASP A 41 8.16 3.98 -14.35
C ASP A 41 7.60 5.02 -13.37
N ALA A 42 8.22 5.23 -12.20
CA ALA A 42 7.73 6.20 -11.23
C ALA A 42 7.94 7.65 -11.72
N ASP A 43 6.88 8.45 -11.65
CA ASP A 43 6.95 9.91 -11.91
C ASP A 43 7.40 10.68 -10.67
N GLY A 44 7.08 10.18 -9.48
CA GLY A 44 7.47 10.77 -8.22
C GLY A 44 7.61 9.73 -7.11
N VAL A 45 8.61 9.92 -6.25
CA VAL A 45 8.90 9.04 -5.11
C VAL A 45 9.36 9.89 -3.92
N PHE A 46 9.01 9.48 -2.71
CA PHE A 46 9.67 9.97 -1.50
C PHE A 46 10.42 8.82 -0.83
N SER A 47 11.40 9.17 -0.01
CA SER A 47 12.21 8.22 0.78
C SER A 47 11.83 8.33 2.25
N TRP A 48 11.70 7.19 2.92
CA TRP A 48 11.59 7.11 4.38
C TRP A 48 12.94 7.25 5.08
N GLY A 49 14.04 7.34 4.32
CA GLY A 49 15.39 7.40 4.85
C GLY A 49 15.91 6.04 5.31
N CYS A 50 15.27 4.96 4.87
CA CYS A 50 15.70 3.60 5.17
C CYS A 50 17.01 3.26 4.45
N LYS A 51 17.82 2.40 5.08
CA LYS A 51 19.11 1.98 4.51
C LYS A 51 18.92 1.39 3.11
N GLY A 52 19.59 1.98 2.12
CA GLY A 52 19.60 1.52 0.73
C GLY A 52 18.50 2.10 -0.17
N GLU A 53 17.45 2.73 0.39
CA GLU A 53 16.33 3.26 -0.40
C GLU A 53 16.78 4.34 -1.39
N CYS A 54 17.53 5.35 -0.92
CA CYS A 54 18.08 6.39 -1.79
C CYS A 54 19.03 5.83 -2.85
N SER A 55 19.78 4.76 -2.54
CA SER A 55 20.65 4.09 -3.50
C SER A 55 19.86 3.34 -4.58
N LEU A 56 18.73 2.73 -4.22
CA LEU A 56 17.83 2.08 -5.17
C LEU A 56 17.16 3.10 -6.09
N ILE A 57 16.65 4.21 -5.54
CA ILE A 57 16.07 5.31 -6.31
C ILE A 57 17.10 5.85 -7.30
N LYS A 58 18.30 6.20 -6.82
CA LYS A 58 19.38 6.73 -7.68
C LYS A 58 19.78 5.76 -8.80
N LYS A 59 19.71 4.45 -8.56
CA LYS A 59 20.18 3.43 -9.50
C LYS A 59 19.11 3.01 -10.51
N TYR A 60 17.85 2.96 -10.10
CA TYR A 60 16.79 2.30 -10.87
C TYR A 60 15.63 3.21 -11.25
N ALA A 61 15.40 4.33 -10.58
CA ALA A 61 14.33 5.24 -10.98
C ALA A 61 14.70 5.98 -12.29
N SER A 62 13.68 6.52 -12.97
CA SER A 62 13.88 7.42 -14.10
C SER A 62 14.75 8.61 -13.70
N PRO A 63 15.67 9.10 -14.56
CA PRO A 63 16.40 10.34 -14.33
C PRO A 63 15.50 11.56 -14.11
N ASN A 64 14.25 11.50 -14.59
CA ASN A 64 13.25 12.56 -14.45
C ASN A 64 12.32 12.35 -13.25
N VAL A 65 12.56 11.35 -12.40
CA VAL A 65 11.73 11.10 -11.21
C VAL A 65 11.77 12.30 -10.29
N VAL A 66 10.58 12.76 -9.86
CA VAL A 66 10.47 13.84 -8.88
C VAL A 66 10.68 13.28 -7.47
N LEU A 67 11.65 13.83 -6.73
CA LEU A 67 11.77 13.53 -5.31
C LEU A 67 10.75 14.34 -4.52
N LEU A 68 9.75 13.65 -3.99
CA LEU A 68 8.67 14.23 -3.21
C LEU A 68 9.09 14.41 -1.75
N ASN A 69 8.60 15.48 -1.12
CA ASN A 69 8.70 15.64 0.33
C ASN A 69 7.70 14.70 1.01
N ASN A 70 8.11 14.00 2.09
CA ASN A 70 7.24 13.09 2.84
C ASN A 70 5.95 13.77 3.39
N ALA A 71 5.91 15.10 3.48
CA ALA A 71 4.70 15.86 3.79
C ALA A 71 3.48 15.45 2.92
N VAL A 72 3.70 15.04 1.66
CA VAL A 72 2.61 14.59 0.77
C VAL A 72 1.87 13.35 1.29
N ASN A 73 2.49 12.57 2.18
CA ASN A 73 1.90 11.37 2.76
C ASN A 73 1.27 11.62 4.14
N ASN A 74 1.51 12.80 4.74
CA ASN A 74 1.12 13.15 6.10
C ASN A 74 -0.18 13.98 6.13
N ILE A 75 -1.20 13.54 5.39
CA ILE A 75 -2.45 14.29 5.15
C ILE A 75 -3.18 14.71 6.44
N LEU A 76 -3.00 13.97 7.53
CA LEU A 76 -3.67 14.23 8.80
C LEU A 76 -3.31 15.61 9.38
N PHE A 77 -2.07 16.07 9.14
CA PHE A 77 -1.48 17.25 9.77
C PHE A 77 -1.62 18.54 8.97
N TYR A 78 -2.21 18.48 7.77
CA TYR A 78 -2.35 19.64 6.88
C TYR A 78 -3.82 19.84 6.51
N ASN A 79 -4.27 21.10 6.45
CA ASN A 79 -5.63 21.41 5.99
C ASN A 79 -5.73 21.27 4.46
N ASP A 80 -4.77 21.85 3.74
CA ASP A 80 -4.69 21.74 2.29
C ASP A 80 -3.92 20.49 1.90
N VAL A 81 -4.64 19.45 1.46
CA VAL A 81 -4.09 18.15 1.09
C VAL A 81 -4.45 17.82 -0.35
N TRP A 82 -3.55 17.15 -1.07
CA TRP A 82 -3.75 16.81 -2.48
C TRP A 82 -4.94 15.87 -2.71
N THR A 83 -5.36 15.10 -1.70
CA THR A 83 -6.47 14.14 -1.81
C THR A 83 -7.80 14.82 -2.09
N THR A 84 -7.96 16.12 -1.82
CA THR A 84 -9.15 16.90 -2.22
C THR A 84 -9.30 16.98 -3.74
N ALA A 85 -8.22 16.90 -4.51
CA ALA A 85 -8.25 16.89 -5.98
C ALA A 85 -8.89 15.61 -6.58
N LEU A 86 -9.20 14.61 -5.75
CA LEU A 86 -9.93 13.42 -6.14
C LEU A 86 -11.45 13.63 -6.20
N GLU A 87 -11.94 14.81 -5.81
CA GLU A 87 -13.37 15.14 -5.90
C GLU A 87 -13.91 14.92 -7.32
N GLY A 88 -15.02 14.21 -7.43
CA GLY A 88 -15.67 13.88 -8.70
C GLY A 88 -14.83 13.00 -9.63
N LYS A 89 -13.81 12.28 -9.13
CA LYS A 89 -13.06 11.28 -9.92
C LYS A 89 -13.62 9.88 -9.74
N LYS A 90 -13.45 9.03 -10.74
CA LYS A 90 -13.63 7.58 -10.60
C LYS A 90 -12.40 6.98 -9.94
N VAL A 91 -12.52 6.56 -8.69
CA VAL A 91 -11.38 6.12 -7.86
C VAL A 91 -11.42 4.61 -7.67
N LEU A 92 -10.29 3.95 -7.95
CA LEU A 92 -10.06 2.56 -7.57
C LEU A 92 -9.23 2.52 -6.28
N VAL A 93 -9.69 1.79 -5.28
CA VAL A 93 -8.92 1.48 -4.07
C VAL A 93 -8.39 0.06 -4.13
N ILE A 94 -7.08 -0.11 -3.93
CA ILE A 94 -6.43 -1.41 -3.79
C ILE A 94 -5.85 -1.51 -2.38
N HIS A 95 -6.51 -2.29 -1.53
CA HIS A 95 -6.16 -2.41 -0.12
C HIS A 95 -6.57 -3.79 0.42
N PRO A 96 -5.93 -4.32 1.46
CA PRO A 96 -6.46 -5.50 2.15
C PRO A 96 -7.79 -5.28 2.89
N PHE A 97 -8.15 -4.02 3.19
CA PHE A 97 -9.23 -3.65 4.13
C PHE A 97 -10.45 -3.08 3.39
N VAL A 98 -10.79 -3.64 2.22
CA VAL A 98 -11.83 -3.09 1.34
C VAL A 98 -13.22 -3.03 1.99
N ASP A 99 -13.58 -3.95 2.88
CA ASP A 99 -14.89 -3.93 3.54
C ASP A 99 -14.96 -2.80 4.56
N THR A 100 -13.88 -2.61 5.32
CA THR A 100 -13.76 -1.49 6.25
C THR A 100 -13.73 -0.16 5.48
N ILE A 101 -12.97 -0.08 4.39
CA ILE A 101 -12.86 1.14 3.56
C ILE A 101 -14.22 1.56 2.99
N LYS A 102 -15.00 0.62 2.43
CA LYS A 102 -16.33 0.92 1.89
C LYS A 102 -17.24 1.52 2.97
N LYS A 103 -17.30 0.89 4.15
CA LYS A 103 -18.10 1.37 5.29
C LYS A 103 -17.62 2.73 5.80
N GLN A 104 -16.32 2.97 5.82
CA GLN A 104 -15.75 4.24 6.26
C GLN A 104 -16.03 5.37 5.26
N TYR A 105 -15.97 5.07 3.96
CA TYR A 105 -16.22 6.04 2.90
C TYR A 105 -17.66 6.60 2.93
N GLU A 106 -18.64 5.77 3.31
CA GLU A 106 -20.04 6.20 3.53
C GLU A 106 -20.19 7.27 4.62
N LYS A 107 -19.25 7.33 5.58
CA LYS A 107 -19.22 8.32 6.66
C LYS A 107 -18.00 9.24 6.60
N ARG A 108 -17.40 9.43 5.42
CA ARG A 108 -16.19 10.24 5.20
C ARG A 108 -16.27 11.65 5.82
N ASP A 109 -17.45 12.26 5.78
CA ASP A 109 -17.70 13.62 6.29
C ASP A 109 -17.62 13.71 7.84
N LYS A 110 -17.51 12.57 8.53
CA LYS A 110 -17.36 12.49 9.99
C LYS A 110 -15.94 12.18 10.45
N LEU A 111 -15.03 11.86 9.51
CA LEU A 111 -13.69 11.37 9.85
C LEU A 111 -12.74 12.50 10.23
N PHE A 112 -12.93 13.67 9.64
CA PHE A 112 -12.06 14.83 9.79
C PHE A 112 -12.88 16.10 9.99
N GLU A 113 -12.33 17.05 10.74
CA GLU A 113 -12.92 18.39 10.89
C GLU A 113 -12.94 19.15 9.56
N ASN A 114 -11.82 19.09 8.81
CA ASN A 114 -11.71 19.59 7.44
C ASN A 114 -11.66 18.40 6.47
N SER A 115 -12.44 18.44 5.39
CA SER A 115 -12.54 17.32 4.45
C SER A 115 -11.18 16.97 3.83
N LYS A 116 -10.71 15.74 4.08
CA LYS A 116 -9.50 15.16 3.47
C LYS A 116 -9.80 14.04 2.48
N LEU A 117 -11.03 13.54 2.50
CA LEU A 117 -11.53 12.44 1.68
C LEU A 117 -12.79 12.95 0.98
N PRO A 118 -12.66 13.53 -0.23
CA PRO A 118 -13.78 14.17 -0.91
C PRO A 118 -14.76 13.12 -1.46
N THR A 119 -15.87 13.60 -2.00
CA THR A 119 -16.82 12.76 -2.72
C THR A 119 -16.26 12.41 -4.12
N PHE A 120 -15.99 11.14 -4.34
CA PHE A 120 -15.66 10.56 -5.65
C PHE A 120 -16.91 10.42 -6.54
N GLU A 121 -16.72 10.39 -7.85
CA GLU A 121 -17.78 10.04 -8.81
C GLU A 121 -18.20 8.58 -8.63
N SER A 122 -17.22 7.68 -8.52
CA SER A 122 -17.42 6.27 -8.18
C SER A 122 -16.25 5.76 -7.35
N LEU A 123 -16.53 4.78 -6.50
CA LEU A 123 -15.54 4.04 -5.74
C LEU A 123 -15.60 2.57 -6.13
N GLU A 124 -14.56 2.08 -6.78
CA GLU A 124 -14.33 0.65 -6.96
C GLU A 124 -13.24 0.16 -6.02
N CYS A 125 -13.25 -1.13 -5.74
CA CYS A 125 -12.24 -1.75 -4.88
C CYS A 125 -11.74 -3.07 -5.49
N VAL A 126 -10.44 -3.30 -5.36
CA VAL A 126 -9.80 -4.61 -5.52
C VAL A 126 -9.16 -4.95 -4.18
N ARG A 127 -9.49 -6.12 -3.64
CA ARG A 127 -8.88 -6.58 -2.39
C ARG A 127 -7.43 -6.96 -2.70
N ALA A 128 -6.49 -6.29 -2.01
CA ALA A 128 -5.09 -6.68 -2.09
C ALA A 128 -4.90 -8.02 -1.36
N ILE A 129 -4.18 -8.94 -1.99
CA ILE A 129 -3.86 -10.24 -1.41
C ILE A 129 -2.93 -10.01 -0.21
N GLN A 130 -3.29 -10.62 0.93
CA GLN A 130 -2.45 -10.65 2.14
C GLN A 130 -1.78 -12.01 2.21
N SER A 131 -0.55 -12.09 1.72
CA SER A 131 0.32 -13.27 1.80
C SER A 131 1.38 -13.15 2.90
N ASN A 132 1.46 -11.99 3.56
CA ASN A 132 2.33 -11.75 4.70
C ASN A 132 1.75 -12.42 5.96
N ALA A 133 2.41 -12.25 7.11
CA ALA A 133 1.97 -12.80 8.38
C ALA A 133 1.81 -14.34 8.41
N GLY A 134 2.40 -15.07 7.45
CA GLY A 134 2.23 -16.52 7.29
C GLY A 134 0.96 -16.93 6.53
N GLU A 135 0.20 -15.97 5.99
CA GLU A 135 -1.03 -16.25 5.24
C GLU A 135 -0.75 -16.89 3.86
N ASN A 136 0.51 -16.89 3.40
CA ASN A 136 0.92 -17.61 2.19
C ASN A 136 0.59 -19.12 2.21
N GLU A 137 0.32 -19.70 3.39
CA GLU A 137 -0.06 -21.11 3.54
C GLU A 137 -1.56 -21.37 3.34
N VAL A 138 -2.39 -20.34 3.39
CA VAL A 138 -3.87 -20.47 3.37
C VAL A 138 -4.54 -19.73 2.22
N ILE A 139 -3.80 -18.89 1.49
CA ILE A 139 -4.28 -18.26 0.25
C ILE A 139 -4.27 -19.26 -0.92
N GLU A 140 -5.06 -18.97 -1.94
CA GLU A 140 -5.22 -19.81 -3.13
C GLU A 140 -4.05 -19.76 -4.13
N PHE A 141 -3.02 -18.95 -3.86
CA PHE A 141 -1.92 -18.71 -4.77
C PHE A 141 -0.68 -19.52 -4.39
N SER A 142 -0.02 -20.10 -5.39
CA SER A 142 1.25 -20.82 -5.23
C SER A 142 2.47 -19.90 -5.15
N SER A 143 2.37 -18.69 -5.68
CA SER A 143 3.47 -17.72 -5.69
C SER A 143 3.01 -16.27 -5.59
N TYR A 144 3.93 -15.41 -5.19
CA TYR A 144 3.79 -13.95 -5.27
C TYR A 144 3.41 -13.49 -6.69
N PHE A 145 3.95 -14.14 -7.72
CA PHE A 145 3.70 -13.76 -9.12
C PHE A 145 2.26 -14.07 -9.54
N ASP A 146 1.74 -15.25 -9.17
CA ASP A 146 0.36 -15.63 -9.45
C ASP A 146 -0.63 -14.67 -8.76
N ALA A 147 -0.35 -14.33 -7.50
CA ALA A 147 -1.10 -13.34 -6.75
C ALA A 147 -1.07 -11.95 -7.43
N LEU A 148 0.11 -11.50 -7.87
CA LEU A 148 0.27 -10.23 -8.57
C LEU A 148 -0.54 -10.20 -9.88
N GLU A 149 -0.46 -11.25 -10.70
CA GLU A 149 -1.20 -11.33 -11.97
C GLU A 149 -2.72 -11.41 -11.76
N SER A 150 -3.17 -12.13 -10.73
CA SER A 150 -4.59 -12.16 -10.36
C SER A 150 -5.12 -10.77 -10.00
N MET A 151 -4.38 -10.00 -9.20
CA MET A 151 -4.77 -8.61 -8.89
C MET A 151 -4.77 -7.71 -10.14
N LYS A 152 -3.82 -7.88 -11.07
CA LYS A 152 -3.83 -7.16 -12.36
C LYS A 152 -5.07 -7.50 -13.18
N ALA A 153 -5.45 -8.77 -13.25
CA ALA A 153 -6.66 -9.21 -13.94
C ALA A 153 -7.93 -8.62 -13.31
N GLU A 154 -8.00 -8.53 -11.98
CA GLU A 154 -9.11 -7.87 -11.30
C GLU A 154 -9.16 -6.36 -11.58
N ILE A 155 -8.01 -5.68 -11.62
CA ILE A 155 -7.90 -4.24 -11.94
C ILE A 155 -8.42 -3.95 -13.35
N LEU A 156 -8.15 -4.81 -14.34
CA LEU A 156 -8.63 -4.63 -15.72
C LEU A 156 -10.15 -4.61 -15.85
N LYS A 157 -10.86 -5.23 -14.90
CA LYS A 157 -12.33 -5.27 -14.88
C LYS A 157 -12.94 -3.98 -14.33
N LYS A 158 -12.14 -3.02 -13.89
CA LYS A 158 -12.56 -1.81 -13.17
C LYS A 158 -12.54 -0.56 -14.06
N ASP A 159 -13.58 0.26 -13.94
CA ASP A 159 -13.68 1.59 -14.54
C ASP A 159 -13.26 2.67 -13.53
N PHE A 160 -12.07 3.22 -13.75
CA PHE A 160 -11.45 4.21 -12.88
C PHE A 160 -10.49 5.11 -13.65
N GLN A 161 -10.23 6.28 -13.10
CA GLN A 161 -9.26 7.27 -13.59
C GLN A 161 -7.99 7.28 -12.73
N VAL A 162 -8.16 7.16 -11.40
CA VAL A 162 -7.07 7.21 -10.43
C VAL A 162 -7.16 6.02 -9.48
N ALA A 163 -6.05 5.32 -9.28
CA ALA A 163 -5.94 4.26 -8.29
C ALA A 163 -5.18 4.73 -7.04
N LEU A 164 -5.74 4.49 -5.87
CA LEU A 164 -5.07 4.61 -4.58
C LEU A 164 -4.68 3.21 -4.09
N ILE A 165 -3.41 3.03 -3.76
CA ILE A 165 -2.84 1.69 -3.54
C ILE A 165 -2.16 1.64 -2.17
N ALA A 166 -2.48 0.61 -1.41
CA ALA A 166 -1.76 0.18 -0.22
C ALA A 166 -1.80 -1.36 -0.17
N ALA A 167 -0.80 -1.98 -0.81
CA ALA A 167 -0.79 -3.42 -1.08
C ALA A 167 0.58 -4.05 -0.80
N GLY A 168 1.29 -3.59 0.24
CA GLY A 168 2.60 -4.16 0.62
C GLY A 168 3.58 -4.28 -0.55
N ALA A 169 4.20 -5.45 -0.71
CA ALA A 169 5.15 -5.74 -1.79
C ALA A 169 4.55 -5.56 -3.20
N TYR A 170 3.23 -5.71 -3.35
CA TYR A 170 2.53 -5.56 -4.62
C TYR A 170 2.33 -4.09 -5.03
N GLY A 171 2.43 -3.15 -4.09
CA GLY A 171 2.02 -1.76 -4.29
C GLY A 171 2.72 -1.07 -5.47
N LEU A 172 4.05 -1.13 -5.53
CA LEU A 172 4.82 -0.49 -6.60
C LEU A 172 4.62 -1.18 -7.96
N PRO A 173 4.71 -2.52 -8.09
CA PRO A 173 4.41 -3.20 -9.35
C PRO A 173 3.00 -2.94 -9.88
N LEU A 174 1.98 -2.89 -9.01
CA LEU A 174 0.61 -2.56 -9.40
C LEU A 174 0.49 -1.10 -9.87
N ALA A 175 1.18 -0.16 -9.21
CA ALA A 175 1.20 1.23 -9.65
C ALA A 175 1.79 1.40 -11.06
N ALA A 176 2.94 0.75 -11.32
CA ALA A 176 3.56 0.76 -12.64
C ALA A 176 2.67 0.12 -13.71
N TYR A 177 2.03 -1.01 -13.38
CA TYR A 177 1.08 -1.66 -14.28
C TYR A 177 -0.10 -0.73 -14.64
N ILE A 178 -0.74 -0.10 -13.66
CA ILE A 178 -1.86 0.81 -13.87
C ILE A 178 -1.44 2.02 -14.71
N LYS A 179 -0.24 2.55 -14.47
CA LYS A 179 0.34 3.61 -15.32
C LYS A 179 0.49 3.14 -16.77
N GLY A 180 0.95 1.90 -16.99
CA GLY A 180 1.02 1.29 -18.32
C GLY A 180 -0.32 1.18 -19.05
N LEU A 181 -1.44 1.15 -18.31
CA LEU A 181 -2.80 1.23 -18.86
C LEU A 181 -3.24 2.66 -19.22
N GLY A 182 -2.37 3.67 -19.04
CA GLY A 182 -2.69 5.08 -19.25
C GLY A 182 -3.50 5.72 -18.12
N LYS A 183 -3.56 5.08 -16.94
CA LYS A 183 -4.31 5.56 -15.77
C LYS A 183 -3.37 6.10 -14.69
N GLN A 184 -3.88 6.89 -13.75
CA GLN A 184 -3.06 7.41 -12.64
C GLN A 184 -3.03 6.40 -11.49
N ALA A 185 -1.87 6.27 -10.83
CA ALA A 185 -1.70 5.40 -9.67
C ALA A 185 -0.87 6.08 -8.58
N ILE A 186 -1.35 6.01 -7.34
CA ILE A 186 -0.70 6.60 -6.17
C ILE A 186 -0.55 5.52 -5.10
N HIS A 187 0.70 5.14 -4.82
CA HIS A 187 1.03 4.20 -3.75
C HIS A 187 1.18 4.97 -2.42
N MET A 188 0.19 4.86 -1.53
CA MET A 188 0.10 5.60 -0.27
C MET A 188 0.64 4.82 0.95
N ALA A 189 0.99 3.55 0.77
CA ALA A 189 1.42 2.67 1.84
C ALA A 189 0.46 2.74 3.05
N SER A 190 0.99 2.72 4.27
CA SER A 190 0.21 2.65 5.51
C SER A 190 -0.70 3.87 5.76
N ASN A 191 -0.37 5.04 5.23
CA ASN A 191 -1.17 6.26 5.43
C ASN A 191 -2.55 6.19 4.76
N MET A 192 -2.78 5.23 3.86
CA MET A 192 -4.11 5.01 3.31
C MET A 192 -5.12 4.59 4.39
N GLN A 193 -4.69 3.91 5.46
CA GLN A 193 -5.56 3.64 6.62
C GLN A 193 -6.07 4.96 7.22
N ILE A 194 -5.18 5.93 7.38
CA ILE A 194 -5.51 7.25 7.95
C ILE A 194 -6.52 7.98 7.07
N LEU A 195 -6.35 7.97 5.73
CA LEU A 195 -7.29 8.60 4.79
C LEU A 195 -8.73 8.11 4.98
N PHE A 196 -8.92 6.82 5.25
CA PHE A 196 -10.25 6.23 5.46
C PHE A 196 -10.64 6.15 6.95
N GLY A 197 -9.95 6.84 7.87
CA GLY A 197 -10.28 6.82 9.29
C GLY A 197 -10.15 5.43 9.92
N ILE A 198 -9.19 4.64 9.46
CA ILE A 198 -8.87 3.30 9.96
C ILE A 198 -7.64 3.40 10.87
N ARG A 199 -7.79 2.91 12.08
CA ARG A 199 -6.76 2.85 13.11
C ARG A 199 -5.94 1.57 12.98
N GLY A 200 -4.81 1.58 13.66
CA GLY A 200 -3.92 0.44 13.83
C GLY A 200 -3.02 0.73 15.01
N LYS A 201 -2.48 -0.32 15.62
CA LYS A 201 -1.64 -0.21 16.83
C LYS A 201 -0.50 0.79 16.67
N ARG A 202 0.09 0.94 15.47
CA ARG A 202 1.12 1.97 15.20
C ARG A 202 0.59 3.37 15.50
N TRP A 203 -0.57 3.69 14.95
CA TRP A 203 -1.15 5.03 15.00
C TRP A 203 -1.64 5.39 16.40
N ASP A 204 -2.17 4.41 17.13
CA ASP A 204 -2.59 4.59 18.53
C ASP A 204 -1.41 4.90 19.45
N ASN A 205 -0.25 4.31 19.17
CA ASN A 205 0.96 4.52 19.95
C ASN A 205 1.69 5.83 19.61
N TRP A 206 1.19 6.60 18.65
CA TRP A 206 1.76 7.89 18.27
C TRP A 206 0.83 9.03 18.68
N PRO A 207 1.10 9.71 19.83
CA PRO A 207 0.18 10.69 20.40
C PRO A 207 -0.26 11.80 19.43
N ALA A 208 0.65 12.26 18.56
CA ALA A 208 0.35 13.28 17.56
C ALA A 208 -0.69 12.80 16.52
N TRP A 209 -0.73 11.51 16.18
CA TRP A 209 -1.76 10.95 15.30
C TRP A 209 -3.05 10.69 16.09
N ALA A 210 -2.92 10.06 17.26
CA ALA A 210 -4.06 9.68 18.10
C ALA A 210 -4.93 10.87 18.51
N ALA A 211 -4.34 12.07 18.65
CA ALA A 211 -5.04 13.31 18.96
C ALA A 211 -6.08 13.72 17.89
N HIS A 212 -5.98 13.23 16.65
CA HIS A 212 -6.95 13.52 15.60
C HIS A 212 -8.11 12.50 15.51
N PHE A 213 -8.05 11.40 16.26
CA PHE A 213 -9.05 10.35 16.15
C PHE A 213 -10.31 10.72 16.91
N ASN A 214 -11.46 10.34 16.35
CA ASN A 214 -12.77 10.51 16.97
C ASN A 214 -13.53 9.18 17.02
N GLU A 215 -14.75 9.20 17.53
CA GLU A 215 -15.64 8.04 17.69
C GLU A 215 -15.97 7.28 16.39
N TYR A 216 -15.79 7.90 15.21
CA TYR A 216 -16.05 7.29 13.90
C TYR A 216 -14.86 6.49 13.37
N TRP A 217 -13.69 6.57 14.00
CA TRP A 217 -12.49 5.83 13.61
C TRP A 217 -12.54 4.40 14.12
N VAL A 218 -12.24 3.44 13.24
CA VAL A 218 -12.39 2.00 13.51
C VAL A 218 -11.10 1.25 13.29
N TYR A 219 -10.99 0.03 13.81
CA TYR A 219 -9.95 -0.91 13.38
C TYR A 219 -10.42 -1.71 12.15
N PRO A 220 -9.51 -2.32 11.38
CA PRO A 220 -9.88 -3.29 10.35
C PRO A 220 -10.77 -4.39 10.94
N SER A 221 -11.66 -4.94 10.13
CA SER A 221 -12.51 -6.06 10.56
C SER A 221 -11.70 -7.32 10.86
N GLU A 222 -12.31 -8.27 11.57
CA GLU A 222 -11.66 -9.55 11.91
C GLU A 222 -11.29 -10.34 10.65
N ASN A 223 -12.16 -10.38 9.64
CA ASN A 223 -11.91 -11.03 8.36
C ASN A 223 -10.80 -10.37 7.53
N GLU A 224 -10.39 -9.16 7.90
CA GLU A 224 -9.32 -8.39 7.26
C GLU A 224 -8.02 -8.42 8.08
N THR A 225 -8.05 -9.16 9.19
CA THR A 225 -6.96 -9.27 10.15
C THR A 225 -6.33 -10.67 10.05
N PRO A 226 -5.06 -10.80 9.61
CA PRO A 226 -4.42 -12.10 9.49
C PRO A 226 -4.16 -12.71 10.86
N ASN A 227 -4.15 -14.04 10.91
CA ASN A 227 -3.96 -14.80 12.15
C ASN A 227 -2.59 -14.48 12.77
N GLY A 228 -1.56 -14.43 11.93
CA GLY A 228 -0.19 -14.14 12.32
C GLY A 228 0.14 -12.66 12.49
N LYS A 229 -0.83 -11.73 12.53
CA LYS A 229 -0.61 -10.26 12.50
C LYS A 229 0.56 -9.73 13.34
N LYS A 230 0.84 -10.34 14.50
CA LYS A 230 1.92 -9.94 15.42
C LYS A 230 3.32 -10.12 14.82
N THR A 231 3.49 -11.00 13.84
CA THR A 231 4.77 -11.21 13.14
C THR A 231 5.12 -10.04 12.23
N VAL A 232 4.10 -9.34 11.72
CA VAL A 232 4.25 -8.15 10.90
C VAL A 232 4.34 -6.92 11.80
N GLU A 233 5.57 -6.52 12.09
CA GLU A 233 5.87 -5.28 12.83
C GLU A 233 5.09 -5.16 14.15
N GLY A 234 4.93 -6.28 14.88
CA GLY A 234 4.24 -6.29 16.17
C GLY A 234 2.72 -6.06 16.10
N GLY A 235 2.12 -6.25 14.91
CA GLY A 235 0.69 -6.00 14.66
C GLY A 235 0.37 -4.56 14.29
N SER A 236 1.32 -3.79 13.76
CA SER A 236 1.23 -2.34 13.58
C SER A 236 -0.01 -1.83 12.84
N TYR A 237 -0.55 -2.62 11.89
CA TYR A 237 -1.68 -2.23 11.04
C TYR A 237 -3.05 -2.61 11.63
N TRP A 238 -3.07 -3.44 12.67
CA TRP A 238 -4.27 -4.01 13.29
C TRP A 238 -4.33 -3.66 14.77
N ARG A 239 -5.38 -4.10 15.45
CA ARG A 239 -5.53 -3.99 16.92
C ARG A 239 -4.68 -5.02 17.65
#